data_AF-A0AAF1ATG0-F1
#
_entry.id   AF-A0AAF1ATG0-F1
#
_cell.length_a   1.000
_cell.length_b   1.000
_cell.length_c   1.000
_cell.angle_alpha   90.00
_cell.angle_beta   90.00
_cell.angle_gamma   90.00
#
_symmetry.space_group_name_H-M   'P 1'
#
loop_
_entity.id
_entity.type
_entity.pdbx_description
1 polymer ?
#
loop_
_entity_poly.entity_id
_entity_poly.type
_entity_poly.pdbx_seq_one_letter_code
_entity_poly.pdbx_strand_id
1 'polypeptide(L)'
;MSANSSISVLINILRIFLLLTTCMSSEQKIIMNITDRLPSNKPSLLLHCKSKDNDLGFHTLDLNQVYGWSFNMNIWSSTLFWCNFW
;
A
#
# COMPACT_ATOMS: atom_id res chain seq x y z
N MET A 1 -50.67 -6.39 -13.20
CA MET A 1 -49.62 -5.51 -13.75
C MET A 1 -48.57 -5.10 -12.71
N SER A 2 -48.13 -6.00 -11.80
CA SER A 2 -47.21 -5.66 -10.68
C SER A 2 -45.94 -6.51 -10.58
N ALA A 3 -45.91 -7.71 -11.18
CA ALA A 3 -44.76 -8.62 -11.10
C ALA A 3 -43.56 -8.15 -11.94
N ASN A 4 -43.79 -7.64 -13.16
CA ASN A 4 -42.72 -7.19 -14.07
C ASN A 4 -41.95 -5.96 -13.54
N SER A 5 -42.63 -5.11 -12.78
CA SER A 5 -42.02 -3.94 -12.12
C SER A 5 -41.22 -4.33 -10.88
N SER A 6 -41.63 -5.36 -10.15
CA SER A 6 -40.89 -5.84 -8.96
C SER A 6 -39.60 -6.56 -9.36
N ILE A 7 -39.65 -7.35 -10.45
CA ILE A 7 -38.49 -8.04 -11.01
C ILE A 7 -37.46 -7.04 -11.56
N SER A 8 -37.89 -5.98 -12.25
CA SER A 8 -36.96 -4.96 -12.74
C SER A 8 -36.26 -4.21 -11.60
N VAL A 9 -36.96 -3.94 -10.49
CA VAL A 9 -36.36 -3.35 -9.28
C VAL A 9 -35.29 -4.27 -8.69
N LEU A 10 -35.57 -5.57 -8.56
CA LEU A 10 -34.60 -6.56 -8.06
C LEU A 10 -33.36 -6.67 -8.96
N ILE A 11 -33.54 -6.65 -10.29
CA ILE A 11 -32.43 -6.67 -11.26
C ILE A 11 -31.57 -5.41 -11.11
N ASN A 12 -32.18 -4.24 -10.93
CA ASN A 12 -31.44 -2.99 -10.73
C ASN A 12 -30.67 -2.97 -9.39
N ILE A 13 -31.26 -3.49 -8.31
CA ILE A 13 -30.56 -3.64 -7.01
C ILE A 13 -29.38 -4.60 -7.15
N LEU A 14 -29.57 -5.74 -7.82
CA LEU A 14 -28.49 -6.71 -8.06
C LEU A 14 -27.37 -6.08 -8.91
N ARG A 15 -27.70 -5.31 -9.94
CA ARG A 15 -26.71 -4.57 -10.76
C ARG A 15 -25.96 -3.51 -9.95
N ILE A 16 -26.65 -2.75 -9.11
CA ILE A 16 -26.02 -1.76 -8.21
C ILE A 16 -25.05 -2.47 -7.26
N PHE A 17 -25.44 -3.60 -6.68
CA PHE A 17 -24.58 -4.39 -5.80
C PHE A 17 -23.35 -4.92 -6.54
N LEU A 18 -23.52 -5.50 -7.73
CA LEU A 18 -22.42 -5.95 -8.60
C LEU A 18 -21.47 -4.80 -8.95
N LEU A 19 -21.99 -3.61 -9.27
CA LEU A 19 -21.19 -2.41 -9.57
C LEU A 19 -20.44 -1.85 -8.35
N LEU A 20 -21.00 -1.98 -7.15
CA LEU A 20 -20.34 -1.54 -5.90
C LEU A 20 -19.17 -2.46 -5.52
N THR A 21 -19.25 -3.76 -5.81
CA THR A 21 -18.17 -4.70 -5.49
C THR A 21 -16.89 -4.45 -6.29
N THR A 22 -16.99 -4.01 -7.56
CA THR A 22 -15.81 -3.78 -8.41
C THR A 22 -15.04 -2.51 -8.05
N CYS A 23 -15.65 -1.58 -7.31
CA CYS A 23 -14.99 -0.35 -6.86
C CYS A 23 -13.91 -0.61 -5.79
N MET A 24 -14.02 -1.72 -5.05
CA MET A 24 -13.07 -2.05 -3.98
C MET A 24 -11.71 -2.56 -4.47
N SER A 25 -11.59 -2.99 -5.73
CA SER A 25 -10.43 -3.73 -6.23
C SER A 25 -9.35 -2.86 -6.88
N SER A 26 -9.42 -1.53 -6.74
CA SER A 26 -8.31 -0.67 -7.19
C SER A 26 -7.17 -0.71 -6.17
N GLU A 27 -6.36 -1.76 -6.24
CA GLU A 27 -5.10 -1.86 -5.48
C GLU A 27 -4.03 -1.00 -6.17
N GLN A 28 -3.70 0.16 -5.58
CA GLN A 28 -2.61 0.98 -6.08
C GLN A 28 -1.29 0.50 -5.46
N LYS A 29 -0.39 -0.05 -6.28
CA LYS A 29 0.94 -0.46 -5.82
C LYS A 29 1.84 0.77 -5.62
N ILE A 30 2.39 0.91 -4.42
CA ILE A 30 3.35 1.95 -4.03
C ILE A 30 4.71 1.30 -3.80
N ILE A 31 5.78 1.93 -4.29
CA ILE A 31 7.17 1.48 -4.15
C ILE A 31 7.93 2.52 -3.33
N MET A 32 8.60 2.06 -2.28
CA MET A 32 9.41 2.88 -1.38
C MET A 32 10.87 2.48 -1.53
N ASN A 33 11.75 3.46 -1.77
CA ASN A 33 13.19 3.27 -1.88
C ASN A 33 13.93 4.27 -0.99
N ILE A 34 14.91 3.79 -0.24
CA ILE A 34 15.85 4.57 0.56
C ILE A 34 17.23 4.35 -0.05
N THR A 35 17.94 5.43 -0.33
CA THR A 35 19.28 5.38 -0.91
C THR A 35 20.25 6.13 -0.01
N ASP A 36 21.37 5.49 0.33
CA ASP A 36 22.45 6.19 1.03
C ASP A 36 23.19 7.10 0.03
N ARG A 37 23.11 8.42 0.26
CA ARG A 37 23.87 9.44 -0.48
C ARG A 37 24.70 10.31 0.48
N LEU A 38 25.03 9.78 1.65
CA LEU A 38 25.91 10.45 2.59
C LEU A 38 27.32 10.61 1.96
N PRO A 39 28.08 11.63 2.34
CA PRO A 39 29.46 11.77 1.90
C PRO A 39 30.29 10.52 2.21
N SER A 40 31.24 10.16 1.34
CA SER A 40 32.05 8.93 1.48
C SER A 40 32.93 8.89 2.74
N ASN A 41 33.08 10.00 3.45
CA ASN A 41 33.77 10.07 4.74
C ASN A 41 32.82 9.87 5.95
N LYS A 42 31.56 9.52 5.72
CA LYS A 42 30.58 9.13 6.74
C LYS A 42 30.46 7.61 6.82
N PRO A 43 30.08 7.06 7.98
CA PRO A 43 29.73 5.64 8.08
C PRO A 43 28.51 5.31 7.21
N SER A 44 28.40 4.04 6.83
CA SER A 44 27.24 3.49 6.13
C SER A 44 25.96 3.76 6.91
N LEU A 45 24.88 4.11 6.20
CA LEU A 45 23.59 4.43 6.80
C LEU A 45 22.96 3.18 7.43
N LEU A 46 22.78 3.19 8.76
CA LEU A 46 21.99 2.17 9.45
C LEU A 46 20.54 2.65 9.54
N LEU A 47 19.60 1.81 9.12
CA LEU A 47 18.18 2.09 9.19
C LEU A 47 17.39 0.94 9.80
N HIS A 48 16.32 1.27 10.52
CA HIS A 48 15.30 0.31 10.96
C HIS A 48 13.94 0.85 10.58
N CYS A 49 13.29 0.19 9.63
CA CYS A 49 11.96 0.56 9.18
C CYS A 49 10.91 -0.40 9.74
N LYS A 50 9.70 0.11 9.95
CA LYS A 50 8.53 -0.71 10.29
C LYS A 50 7.23 0.01 9.92
N SER A 51 6.15 -0.75 9.88
CA SER A 51 4.79 -0.23 9.91
C SER A 51 4.13 -0.55 11.24
N LYS A 52 2.84 -0.22 11.37
CA LYS A 52 2.02 -0.67 12.50
C LYS A 52 1.96 -2.21 12.59
N ASP A 53 1.93 -2.88 11.45
CA ASP A 53 1.57 -4.30 11.34
C ASP A 53 2.77 -5.20 11.00
N ASN A 54 3.87 -4.64 10.49
CA ASN A 54 5.03 -5.40 10.04
C ASN A 54 6.34 -4.71 10.43
N ASP A 55 7.29 -5.48 10.96
CA ASP A 55 8.66 -5.04 11.12
C ASP A 55 9.44 -5.33 9.83
N LEU A 56 10.05 -4.29 9.23
CA LEU A 56 10.88 -4.45 8.03
C LEU A 56 12.36 -4.71 8.39
N GLY A 57 12.73 -4.57 9.66
CA GLY A 57 14.03 -4.91 10.20
C GLY A 57 15.13 -3.87 10.00
N PHE A 58 16.31 -4.20 10.51
CA PHE A 58 17.52 -3.39 10.36
C PHE A 58 18.20 -3.67 9.03
N HIS A 59 18.67 -2.61 8.38
CA HIS A 59 19.48 -2.66 7.16
C HIS A 59 20.63 -1.67 7.26
N THR A 60 21.78 -2.05 6.73
CA THR A 60 22.93 -1.15 6.56
C THR A 60 23.13 -0.92 5.08
N LEU A 61 23.17 0.35 4.67
CA LEU A 61 23.40 0.74 3.28
C LEU A 61 24.74 1.45 3.16
N ASP A 62 25.60 0.92 2.30
CA ASP A 62 26.79 1.61 1.85
C ASP A 62 26.44 2.68 0.82
N LEU A 63 27.40 3.56 0.51
CA LEU A 63 27.24 4.63 -0.46
C LEU A 63 26.61 4.14 -1.78
N ASN A 64 25.52 4.80 -2.17
CA ASN A 64 24.68 4.51 -3.34
C ASN A 64 23.89 3.19 -3.30
N GLN A 65 23.91 2.42 -2.21
CA GLN A 65 23.04 1.25 -2.05
C GLN A 65 21.59 1.67 -1.81
N VAL A 66 20.67 0.81 -2.24
CA VAL A 66 19.23 1.04 -2.16
C VAL A 66 18.57 -0.07 -1.36
N TYR A 67 17.80 0.32 -0.34
CA TYR A 67 16.83 -0.55 0.31
C TYR A 67 15.44 -0.14 -0.11
N GLY A 68 14.59 -1.10 -0.46
CA GLY A 68 13.22 -0.78 -0.87
C GLY A 68 12.25 -1.92 -0.69
N TRP A 69 10.98 -1.55 -0.59
CA TRP A 69 9.85 -2.46 -0.50
C TRP A 69 8.65 -1.88 -1.25
N SER A 70 7.65 -2.72 -1.51
CA SER A 70 6.40 -2.28 -2.12
C SER A 70 5.19 -2.77 -1.34
N PHE A 71 4.13 -1.98 -1.33
CA PHE A 71 2.86 -2.36 -0.73
C PHE A 71 1.70 -1.89 -1.60
N ASN A 72 0.54 -2.51 -1.43
CA ASN A 72 -0.69 -2.09 -2.09
C ASN A 72 -1.49 -1.19 -1.16
N MET A 73 -1.88 -0.02 -1.66
CA MET A 73 -2.80 0.86 -0.97
C MET A 73 -4.21 0.35 -1.20
N ASN A 74 -4.85 -0.12 -0.13
CA ASN A 74 -6.24 -0.56 -0.15
C ASN A 74 -7.13 0.64 0.18
N ILE A 75 -8.23 0.83 -0.56
CA ILE A 75 -9.27 1.83 -0.21
C ILE A 75 -9.83 1.57 1.21
N TRP A 76 -9.75 0.29 1.61
CA TRP A 76 -9.94 -0.35 2.91
C TRP A 76 -9.23 0.27 4.12
N SER A 77 -7.96 0.60 3.89
CA SER A 77 -6.98 0.67 4.97
C SER A 77 -5.77 1.46 4.53
N SER A 78 -5.37 2.42 5.37
CA SER A 78 -4.09 3.09 5.25
C SER A 78 -3.03 2.38 6.09
N THR A 79 -1.82 2.27 5.55
CA THR A 79 -0.65 1.77 6.28
C THR A 79 0.35 2.89 6.44
N LEU A 80 0.79 3.15 7.67
CA LEU A 80 1.87 4.09 7.96
C LEU A 80 3.18 3.31 8.07
N PHE A 81 4.21 3.77 7.36
CA PHE A 81 5.59 3.31 7.51
C PHE A 81 6.44 4.42 8.12
N TRP A 82 7.38 4.05 8.99
CA TRP A 82 8.38 4.96 9.53
C TRP A 82 9.72 4.25 9.70
N CYS A 83 10.80 5.03 9.65
CA CYS A 83 12.17 4.53 9.76
C CYS A 83 12.97 5.39 10.74
N ASN A 84 13.82 4.74 11.53
CA ASN A 84 14.87 5.40 12.30
C ASN A 84 16.19 5.29 11.53
N PHE A 85 16.95 6.38 11.48
CA PHE A 85 18.25 6.46 10.82
C PHE A 85 19.31 6.80 11.85
N TRP A 86 20.45 6.10 11.80
CA TRP A 86 21.60 6.30 12.68
C TRP A 86 22.87 6.56 11.86
#